data_AF-A0A1M5BUX2-F1
#
_entry.id   AF-A0A1M5BUX2-F1
#
_cell.length_a   1.000
_cell.length_b   1.000
_cell.length_c   1.000
_cell.angle_alpha   90.00
_cell.angle_beta   90.00
_cell.angle_gamma   90.00
#
_symmetry.space_group_name_H-M   'P 1'
#
loop_
_entity.id
_entity.type
_entity.pdbx_description
1 polymer ?
#
loop_
_entity_poly.entity_id
_entity_poly.type
_entity_poly.pdbx_seq_one_letter_code
_entity_poly.pdbx_strand_id
1 'polypeptide(L)' 'MLMNDLLKTKLFSLLSEPSQVTKQEMQSAYEKFVSQLTTFNQSEMNFTEAFRKLNLSRIEFGALGALPFYGQGGKCP' A
#
# COMPACT_ATOMS: atom_id res chain seq x y z
N MET A 1 -9.36 8.86 -10.23
CA MET A 1 -8.75 10.17 -9.93
C MET A 1 -7.30 10.07 -10.36
N LEU A 2 -6.78 10.98 -11.18
CA LEU A 2 -5.38 10.96 -11.62
C LEU A 2 -4.52 11.73 -10.60
N MET A 3 -3.20 11.51 -10.58
CA MET A 3 -2.26 12.28 -9.73
C MET A 3 -2.43 13.81 -9.93
N ASN A 4 -2.78 14.23 -11.14
CA ASN A 4 -3.07 15.62 -11.48
C ASN A 4 -4.31 16.20 -10.75
N ASP A 5 -5.21 15.35 -10.26
CA ASP A 5 -6.38 15.78 -9.50
C ASP A 5 -6.03 15.99 -8.02
N LEU A 6 -5.03 15.27 -7.49
CA LEU A 6 -4.49 15.48 -6.13
C LEU A 6 -3.73 16.82 -6.04
N LEU A 7 -3.01 17.20 -7.09
CA LEU A 7 -2.31 18.48 -7.19
C LEU A 7 -3.26 19.69 -7.28
N LYS A 8 -4.53 19.46 -7.68
CA LYS A 8 -5.57 20.50 -7.71
C LYS A 8 -6.30 20.67 -6.37
N THR A 9 -5.89 19.95 -5.32
CA THR A 9 -6.54 20.08 -4.01
C THR A 9 -6.23 21.42 -3.37
N LYS A 10 -7.16 21.87 -2.51
CA LYS A 10 -7.05 23.14 -1.80
C LYS A 10 -5.74 23.26 -1.00
N LEU A 11 -5.21 22.13 -0.51
CA LEU A 11 -3.94 22.09 0.21
C LEU A 11 -2.78 22.66 -0.62
N PHE A 12 -2.64 22.23 -1.88
CA PHE A 12 -1.56 22.74 -2.75
C PHE A 12 -1.75 24.21 -3.10
N SER A 13 -2.99 24.67 -3.31
CA SER A 13 -3.24 26.10 -3.53
C SER A 13 -2.91 26.98 -2.32
N LEU A 14 -3.10 26.46 -1.10
CA LEU A 14 -2.74 27.18 0.13
C LEU A 14 -1.22 27.20 0.36
N LEU A 15 -0.50 26.22 -0.17
CA LEU A 15 0.96 26.10 -0.06
C LEU A 15 1.71 26.84 -1.17
N SER A 16 1.08 27.08 -2.33
CA SER A 16 1.75 27.67 -3.50
C SER A 16 1.94 29.19 -3.40
N GLU A 17 1.06 29.86 -2.65
CA GLU A 17 1.08 31.32 -2.53
C GLU A 17 1.37 31.73 -1.08
N PRO A 18 2.22 32.76 -0.85
CA PRO A 18 2.40 33.34 0.47
C PRO A 18 1.10 34.04 0.89
N SER A 19 0.24 33.31 1.60
CA SER A 19 -1.05 33.80 2.07
C SER A 19 -1.21 33.59 3.57
N GLN A 20 -1.92 34.50 4.23
CA GLN A 20 -2.19 34.41 5.65
C GLN A 20 -3.34 33.42 5.87
N VAL A 21 -3.01 32.13 5.96
CA VAL A 21 -3.98 31.04 6.14
C VAL A 21 -4.20 30.78 7.63
N THR A 22 -5.45 30.57 8.03
CA THR A 22 -5.75 30.18 9.42
C THR A 22 -5.36 28.72 9.65
N LYS A 23 -4.99 28.37 10.89
CA LYS A 23 -4.72 26.97 11.26
C LYS A 23 -5.89 26.04 10.94
N GLN A 24 -7.12 26.51 11.15
CA GLN A 24 -8.34 25.75 10.87
C GLN A 24 -8.52 25.48 9.38
N GLU A 25 -8.29 26.47 8.53
CA GLU A 25 -8.37 26.32 7.08
C GLU A 25 -7.30 25.36 6.54
N MET A 26 -6.08 25.48 7.07
CA MET A 26 -4.97 24.60 6.72
C MET A 26 -5.26 23.15 7.13
N GLN A 27 -5.75 22.94 8.35
CA GLN A 27 -6.13 21.63 8.85
C GLN A 27 -7.26 21.01 8.01
N SER A 28 -8.30 21.77 7.73
CA SER A 28 -9.43 21.30 6.90
C SER A 28 -8.99 20.91 5.49
N ALA A 29 -8.08 21.69 4.88
CA ALA A 29 -7.52 21.36 3.56
C ALA A 29 -6.66 20.09 3.59
N TYR A 30 -5.86 19.89 4.65
CA TYR A 30 -5.05 18.70 4.85
C TYR A 30 -5.91 17.44 5.07
N GLU A 31 -6.91 17.49 5.94
CA GLU A 31 -7.82 16.37 6.19
C GLU A 31 -8.54 15.93 4.92
N LYS A 32 -8.99 16.90 4.10
CA LYS A 32 -9.62 16.63 2.81
C LYS A 32 -8.65 15.97 1.82
N PHE A 33 -7.40 16.44 1.76
CA PHE A 33 -6.36 15.83 0.93
C PHE A 33 -6.08 14.39 1.33
N VAL A 34 -5.88 14.10 2.63
CA VAL A 34 -5.63 12.74 3.14
C VAL A 34 -6.80 11.81 2.84
N SER A 35 -8.04 12.28 3.00
CA SER A 35 -9.24 11.51 2.66
C SER A 35 -9.27 11.12 1.18
N GLN A 36 -9.04 12.10 0.28
CA GLN A 36 -8.98 11.85 -1.16
C GLN A 36 -7.83 10.92 -1.57
N LEU A 37 -6.66 11.06 -0.95
CA LEU A 37 -5.50 10.19 -1.16
C LEU A 37 -5.77 8.76 -0.68
N THR A 38 -6.46 8.61 0.45
CA THR A 38 -6.88 7.31 0.97
C THR A 38 -7.85 6.61 0.00
N THR A 39 -8.83 7.34 -0.53
CA THR A 39 -9.76 6.81 -1.54
C THR A 39 -9.08 6.50 -2.86
N PHE A 40 -8.10 7.30 -3.28
CA PHE A 40 -7.26 7.01 -4.46
C PHE A 40 -6.49 5.69 -4.28
N ASN A 41 -5.82 5.52 -3.14
CA ASN A 41 -5.06 4.31 -2.82
C ASN A 41 -5.93 3.06 -2.65
N GLN A 42 -7.23 3.21 -2.37
CA GLN A 42 -8.17 2.09 -2.36
C GLN A 42 -8.47 1.54 -3.76
N SER A 43 -8.31 2.36 -4.82
CA SER A 43 -8.41 1.91 -6.22
C SER A 43 -7.12 1.26 -6.74
N GLU A 44 -5.99 1.44 -6.04
CA GLU A 44 -4.75 0.67 -6.22
C GLU A 44 -4.82 -0.67 -5.49
N MET A 45 -5.73 -1.54 -5.94
CA MET A 45 -5.46 -2.96 -5.91
C MET A 45 -4.11 -3.18 -6.60
N ASN A 46 -3.01 -3.29 -5.85
CA ASN A 46 -1.80 -4.06 -6.21
C ASN A 46 -0.70 -4.11 -5.14
N PHE A 47 -0.66 -3.30 -4.07
CA PHE A 47 0.34 -3.53 -3.00
C PHE A 47 -0.13 -4.59 -2.00
N THR A 48 -1.26 -4.38 -1.35
CA THR A 48 -1.79 -5.33 -0.35
C THR A 48 -2.09 -6.70 -0.99
N GLU A 49 -2.59 -6.71 -2.22
CA GLU A 49 -2.83 -7.95 -2.96
C GLU A 49 -1.52 -8.64 -3.35
N ALA A 50 -0.52 -7.92 -3.89
CA ALA A 50 0.78 -8.51 -4.19
C ALA A 50 1.48 -9.00 -2.92
N PHE A 51 1.42 -8.22 -1.83
CA PHE A 51 1.99 -8.59 -0.54
C PHE A 51 1.35 -9.86 0.02
N ARG A 52 0.03 -10.02 -0.10
CA ARG A 52 -0.66 -11.26 0.28
C ARG A 52 -0.25 -12.44 -0.60
N LYS A 53 -0.21 -12.27 -1.93
CA LYS A 53 0.19 -13.33 -2.86
C LYS A 53 1.65 -13.78 -2.63
N LEU A 54 2.55 -12.83 -2.39
CA LEU A 54 3.96 -13.11 -2.09
C LEU A 54 4.15 -13.84 -0.76
N ASN A 55 3.43 -13.42 0.30
CA ASN A 55 3.49 -14.10 1.58
C ASN A 55 2.95 -15.54 1.50
N LEU A 56 1.85 -15.75 0.78
CA LEU A 56 1.30 -17.10 0.56
C LEU A 56 2.30 -17.99 -0.17
N SER A 57 2.90 -17.48 -1.26
CA SER A 57 3.94 -18.20 -2.02
C SER A 57 5.14 -18.56 -1.14
N ARG A 58 5.60 -17.66 -0.26
CA ARG A 58 6.70 -17.93 0.68
C ARG A 58 6.37 -19.06 1.65
N ILE A 59 5.14 -19.11 2.17
CA ILE A 59 4.68 -20.17 3.06
C ILE A 59 4.64 -21.51 2.33
N GLU A 60 4.10 -21.53 1.11
CA GLU A 60 4.04 -22.74 0.27
C GLU A 60 5.45 -23.27 -0.06
N PHE A 61 6.39 -22.42 -0.45
CA PHE A 61 7.79 -22.82 -0.64
C PHE A 61 8.45 -23.31 0.66
N GLY A 62 8.16 -22.66 1.78
CA GLY A 62 8.60 -23.13 3.09
C GLY A 62 8.07 -24.52 3.42
N ALA A 63 6.80 -24.80 3.11
CA ALA A 63 6.18 -26.11 3.28
C ALA A 63 6.76 -27.16 2.32
N LEU A 64 7.11 -26.79 1.08
CA LEU A 64 7.76 -27.67 0.12
C LEU A 64 9.24 -27.94 0.46
N GLY A 65 9.94 -26.98 1.06
CA GLY A 65 11.31 -27.17 1.54
C GLY A 65 11.39 -27.84 2.92
N ALA A 66 10.34 -27.68 3.73
CA ALA A 66 10.17 -28.34 5.03
C ALA A 66 9.45 -29.68 4.92
N LEU A 67 8.85 -30.01 3.76
CA LEU A 67 8.68 -31.40 3.36
C LEU A 67 10.09 -31.97 3.43
N PRO A 68 10.36 -32.86 4.39
CA PRO A 68 11.61 -33.55 4.30
C PRO A 68 11.57 -34.28 2.96
N PHE A 69 12.64 -34.19 2.17
CA PHE A 69 13.06 -35.36 1.39
C PHE A 69 13.33 -36.46 2.43
N TYR A 70 12.26 -36.96 3.08
CA TYR A 70 12.31 -37.93 4.16
C TYR A 70 12.78 -39.16 3.42
N GLY A 71 14.08 -39.39 3.57
CA GLY A 71 14.74 -40.53 3.01
C GLY A 71 13.95 -41.74 3.45
N GLN A 72 13.18 -42.31 2.52
CA GLN A 72 12.94 -43.73 2.52
C GLN A 72 13.95 -44.35 1.54
N GLY A 73 15.23 -44.06 1.81
CA GLY A 73 16.28 -45.05 1.61
C GLY A 73 16.02 -46.21 2.58
N GLY A 74 14.94 -46.96 2.33
CA GLY A 74 14.80 -48.29 2.88
C GLY A 74 15.95 -49.10 2.33
N LYS A 75 16.82 -49.60 3.20
CA LYS A 75 17.88 -50.54 2.82
C LYS A 75 17.23 -51.69 2.05
N CYS A 76 17.66 -51.93 0.81
CA CYS A 76 17.33 -53.16 0.11
C CYS A 76 17.92 -54.35 0.91
N PRO A 77 17.15 -55.41 1.20
CA PRO A 77 17.72 -56.67 1.65
C PRO A 77 18.59 -57.31 0.55
#